data_AF-A0A2D6LHH8-F1
#
_entry.id   AF-A0A2D6LHH8-F1
#
_cell.length_a   1.000
_cell.length_b   1.000
_cell.length_c   1.000
_cell.angle_alpha   90.00
_cell.angle_beta   90.00
_cell.angle_gamma   90.00
#
_symmetry.space_group_name_H-M   'P 1'
#
loop_
_entity.id
_entity.type
_entity.pdbx_description
1 polymer ?
#
loop_
_entity_poly.entity_id
_entity_poly.type
_entity_poly.pdbx_seq_one_letter_code
_entity_poly.pdbx_strand_id
1 'polypeptide(L)'
;MMKKLFIFAIALMMLFSLSSVAFAEKQHKNILFNSVFIMEEKPLITSLSLENRNKDTDLRNGRVVVSIPELGLRASGSVDIDEDSRKTKRVTLPIPEDVVEGEYYVRIVVSNKDGKQVKYRLITI
;
A
#
# COMPACT_ATOMS: atom_id res chain seq x y z
N MET A 1 26.35 30.69 30.39
CA MET A 1 26.10 30.84 28.93
C MET A 1 25.72 29.51 28.25
N MET A 2 26.33 28.37 28.60
CA MET A 2 26.08 27.07 27.93
C MET A 2 24.65 26.49 28.06
N LYS A 3 23.95 26.69 29.20
CA LYS A 3 22.60 26.14 29.41
C LYS A 3 21.55 26.62 28.38
N LYS A 4 21.69 27.85 27.88
CA LYS A 4 20.77 28.42 26.87
C LYS A 4 20.93 27.77 25.49
N LEU A 5 22.16 27.38 25.14
CA LEU A 5 22.46 26.74 23.85
C LEU A 5 21.88 25.31 23.79
N PHE A 6 21.93 24.59 24.91
CA PHE A 6 21.41 23.22 25.01
C PHE A 6 19.88 23.16 24.88
N ILE A 7 19.17 24.08 25.52
CA ILE A 7 17.69 24.17 25.41
C ILE A 7 17.26 24.49 23.98
N PHE A 8 18.01 25.37 23.29
CA PHE A 8 17.73 25.71 21.89
C PHE A 8 17.92 24.51 20.95
N ALA A 9 18.96 23.70 21.16
CA ALA A 9 19.20 22.49 20.36
C ALA A 9 18.09 21.44 20.52
N ILE A 10 17.57 21.25 21.74
CA ILE A 10 16.44 20.33 21.99
C ILE A 10 15.17 20.83 21.31
N ALA A 11 14.84 22.12 21.45
CA ALA A 11 13.68 22.70 20.80
C ALA A 11 13.74 22.56 19.27
N LEU A 12 14.92 22.79 18.69
CA LEU A 12 15.15 22.63 17.26
C LEU A 12 14.99 21.17 16.81
N MET A 13 15.56 20.20 17.55
CA MET A 13 15.34 18.77 17.27
C MET A 13 13.86 18.38 17.36
N MET A 14 13.12 18.88 18.35
CA MET A 14 11.68 18.61 18.45
C MET A 14 10.91 19.21 17.26
N LEU A 15 11.23 20.43 16.83
CA LEU A 15 10.64 21.05 15.63
C LEU A 15 10.91 20.25 14.36
N PHE A 16 12.14 19.74 14.19
CA PHE A 16 12.46 18.85 13.07
C PHE A 16 11.66 17.54 13.14
N SER A 17 11.47 16.95 14.33
CA SER A 17 10.67 15.74 14.48
C SER A 17 9.17 15.95 14.23
N LEU A 18 8.62 17.11 14.58
CA LEU A 18 7.22 17.46 14.32
C LEU A 18 6.96 17.66 12.82
N SER A 19 7.90 18.27 12.10
CA SER A 19 7.77 18.50 10.66
C SER A 19 7.76 17.21 9.84
N SER A 20 8.54 16.20 10.25
CA SER A 20 8.58 14.89 9.57
C SER A 20 7.32 14.05 9.84
N VAL A 21 6.74 14.15 11.04
CA VAL A 21 5.46 13.48 11.36
C VAL A 21 4.29 14.10 10.59
N ALA A 22 4.20 15.44 10.53
CA ALA A 22 3.15 16.13 9.78
C ALA A 22 3.22 15.84 8.26
N PHE A 23 4.44 15.65 7.73
CA PHE A 23 4.64 15.27 6.33
C PHE A 23 4.23 13.81 6.06
N ALA A 24 4.51 12.89 6.99
CA ALA A 24 4.11 11.49 6.88
C ALA A 24 2.58 11.32 6.88
N GLU A 25 1.84 12.10 7.66
CA GLU A 25 0.38 11.97 7.73
C GLU A 25 -0.33 12.36 6.41
N LYS A 26 0.27 13.27 5.63
CA LYS A 26 -0.36 13.81 4.41
C LYS A 26 -0.21 12.89 3.19
N GLN A 27 0.78 11.99 3.16
CA GLN A 27 1.08 11.16 1.97
C GLN A 27 0.22 9.89 1.82
N HIS A 28 -0.64 9.57 2.78
CA HIS A 28 -1.34 8.27 2.79
C HIS A 28 -2.86 8.32 2.66
N LYS A 29 -3.50 9.51 2.59
CA LYS A 29 -4.97 9.63 2.74
C LYS A 29 -5.81 9.46 1.46
N ASN A 30 -5.22 9.50 0.26
CA ASN A 30 -6.02 9.70 -0.96
C ASN A 30 -6.46 8.42 -1.67
N ILE A 31 -5.76 7.31 -1.44
CA ILE A 31 -6.11 6.00 -2.00
C ILE A 31 -6.76 5.21 -0.88
N LEU A 32 -7.90 4.56 -1.10
CA LEU A 32 -8.44 3.63 -0.13
C LEU A 32 -8.71 2.27 -0.75
N PHE A 33 -8.24 1.25 -0.05
CA PHE A 33 -8.71 -0.11 -0.25
C PHE A 33 -10.11 -0.23 0.35
N ASN A 34 -11.13 -0.08 -0.50
CA ASN A 34 -12.51 -0.28 -0.11
C ASN A 34 -12.76 -1.76 0.24
N SER A 35 -12.33 -2.67 -0.62
CA SER A 35 -12.39 -4.11 -0.36
C SER A 35 -11.27 -4.88 -1.05
N VAL A 36 -10.92 -6.02 -0.47
CA VAL A 36 -9.96 -6.98 -0.99
C VAL A 36 -10.63 -8.34 -0.88
N PHE A 37 -10.84 -8.99 -2.02
CA PHE A 37 -11.35 -10.35 -2.09
C PHE A 37 -10.28 -11.24 -2.74
N ILE A 38 -9.98 -12.37 -2.11
CA ILE A 38 -9.00 -13.33 -2.59
C ILE A 38 -9.73 -14.65 -2.80
N MET A 39 -9.63 -15.20 -4.01
CA MET A 39 -10.07 -16.56 -4.29
C MET A 39 -8.86 -17.47 -4.14
N GLU A 40 -8.93 -18.38 -3.17
CA GLU A 40 -7.91 -19.39 -2.86
C GLU A 40 -7.95 -20.55 -3.88
N GLU A 41 -7.90 -20.19 -5.16
CA GLU A 41 -7.76 -21.12 -6.28
C GLU A 41 -6.32 -21.09 -6.80
N LYS A 42 -5.94 -22.07 -7.64
CA LYS A 42 -4.69 -22.05 -8.40
C LYS A 42 -5.05 -21.67 -9.86
N PRO A 43 -4.77 -20.44 -10.33
CA PRO A 43 -3.96 -19.39 -9.71
C PRO A 43 -4.71 -18.52 -8.69
N LEU A 44 -3.97 -17.87 -7.78
CA LEU A 44 -4.55 -16.98 -6.77
C LEU A 44 -5.10 -15.72 -7.44
N ILE A 45 -6.41 -15.52 -7.38
CA ILE A 45 -7.07 -14.35 -7.97
C ILE A 45 -7.37 -13.34 -6.87
N THR A 46 -6.72 -12.17 -6.93
CA THR A 46 -7.00 -11.04 -6.03
C THR A 46 -7.83 -9.98 -6.74
N SER A 47 -9.04 -9.74 -6.26
CA SER A 47 -9.92 -8.67 -6.71
C SER A 47 -9.88 -7.50 -5.71
N LEU A 48 -9.50 -6.32 -6.19
CA LEU A 48 -9.26 -5.14 -5.38
C LEU A 48 -10.24 -4.04 -5.79
N SER A 49 -11.05 -3.57 -4.85
CA SER A 49 -11.84 -2.35 -5.04
C SER A 49 -11.06 -1.17 -4.47
N LEU A 50 -10.65 -0.28 -5.37
CA LEU A 50 -9.88 0.91 -5.06
C LEU A 50 -10.76 2.15 -5.26
N GLU A 51 -10.70 3.07 -4.31
CA GLU A 51 -11.43 4.33 -4.34
C GLU A 51 -10.42 5.48 -4.24
N ASN A 52 -10.53 6.44 -5.17
CA ASN A 52 -9.79 7.69 -5.10
C ASN A 52 -10.66 8.72 -4.37
N ARG A 53 -10.28 9.07 -3.14
CA ARG A 53 -11.02 10.07 -2.33
C ARG A 53 -10.54 11.49 -2.55
N ASN A 54 -9.52 11.69 -3.39
CA ASN A 54 -9.11 13.02 -3.77
C ASN A 54 -10.12 13.58 -4.78
N LYS A 55 -10.69 14.73 -4.46
CA LYS A 55 -11.66 15.44 -5.31
C LYS A 55 -11.02 16.31 -6.38
N ASP A 56 -9.72 16.56 -6.26
CA ASP A 56 -9.00 17.53 -7.08
C ASP A 56 -7.86 16.86 -7.88
N THR A 57 -7.72 15.53 -7.81
CA THR A 57 -6.60 14.84 -8.47
C THR A 57 -6.92 13.39 -8.81
N ASP A 58 -6.76 13.05 -10.09
CA ASP A 58 -6.77 11.68 -10.58
C ASP A 58 -5.59 10.87 -10.06
N LEU A 59 -5.84 9.60 -9.76
CA LEU A 59 -4.78 8.62 -9.59
C LEU A 59 -4.36 8.10 -10.96
N ARG A 60 -3.34 8.74 -11.53
CA ARG A 60 -2.70 8.31 -12.78
C ARG A 60 -1.45 7.48 -12.50
N ASN A 61 -1.18 6.51 -13.39
CA ASN A 61 -0.02 5.62 -13.32
C ASN A 61 0.06 4.83 -12.00
N GLY A 62 -1.09 4.46 -11.45
CA GLY A 62 -1.15 3.61 -10.29
C GLY A 62 -0.62 2.21 -10.61
N ARG A 63 0.08 1.62 -9.65
CA ARG A 63 0.57 0.26 -9.71
C ARG A 63 0.05 -0.52 -8.53
N VAL A 64 -0.59 -1.65 -8.84
CA VAL A 64 -0.96 -2.67 -7.88
C VAL A 64 0.08 -3.78 -7.95
N VAL A 65 0.61 -4.20 -6.80
CA VAL A 65 1.48 -5.35 -6.67
C VAL A 65 0.88 -6.30 -5.64
N VAL A 66 0.70 -7.56 -6.01
CA VAL A 66 0.30 -8.65 -5.11
C VAL A 66 1.49 -9.59 -5.00
N SER A 67 1.88 -9.96 -3.78
CA SER A 67 3.05 -10.80 -3.53
C SER A 67 2.87 -11.70 -2.32
N ILE A 68 3.51 -12.86 -2.33
CA ILE A 68 3.70 -13.74 -1.16
C ILE A 68 5.21 -13.80 -0.92
N PRO A 69 5.75 -12.93 -0.03
CA PRO A 69 7.20 -12.78 0.15
C PRO A 69 7.92 -14.08 0.50
N GLU A 70 7.30 -14.92 1.33
CA GLU A 70 7.82 -16.20 1.82
C GLU A 70 8.03 -17.20 0.68
N LEU A 71 7.24 -17.10 -0.39
CA LEU A 71 7.33 -17.93 -1.59
C LEU A 71 8.10 -17.25 -2.74
N GLY A 72 8.52 -15.99 -2.59
CA GLY A 72 9.14 -15.22 -3.66
C GLY A 72 8.22 -14.89 -4.84
N LEU A 73 6.90 -15.09 -4.69
CA LEU A 73 5.92 -14.90 -5.76
C LEU A 73 5.45 -13.45 -5.82
N ARG A 74 5.35 -12.88 -7.04
CA ARG A 74 4.72 -11.56 -7.25
C ARG A 74 4.01 -11.45 -8.60
N ALA A 75 2.95 -10.65 -8.61
CA ALA A 75 2.24 -10.20 -9.79
C ALA A 75 1.95 -8.70 -9.67
N SER A 76 1.84 -8.00 -10.80
CA SER A 76 1.51 -6.57 -10.79
C SER A 76 0.63 -6.16 -11.94
N GLY A 77 -0.16 -5.11 -11.76
CA GLY A 77 -0.95 -4.50 -12.82
C GLY A 77 -1.04 -2.98 -12.65
N SER A 78 -1.17 -2.27 -13.76
CA SER A 78 -1.47 -0.84 -13.75
C SER A 78 -2.94 -0.58 -13.41
N VAL A 79 -3.20 0.56 -12.79
CA VAL A 79 -4.53 1.07 -12.49
C VAL A 79 -4.54 2.60 -12.60
N ASP A 80 -5.54 3.12 -13.29
CA ASP A 80 -5.86 4.54 -13.32
C ASP A 80 -7.27 4.71 -12.76
N ILE A 81 -7.43 5.63 -11.81
CA ILE A 81 -8.70 5.90 -11.11
C ILE A 81 -8.92 7.40 -11.18
N ASP A 82 -10.01 7.82 -11.82
CA ASP A 82 -10.37 9.23 -11.92
C ASP A 82 -10.77 9.77 -10.53
N GLU A 83 -10.79 11.09 -10.36
CA GLU A 83 -11.24 11.75 -9.13
C GLU A 83 -12.64 11.30 -8.67
N ASP A 84 -12.81 11.17 -7.35
CA ASP A 84 -14.04 10.70 -6.68
C ASP A 84 -14.65 9.40 -7.24
N SER A 85 -13.84 8.59 -7.92
CA SER A 85 -14.28 7.37 -8.58
C SER A 85 -13.79 6.09 -7.89
N ARG A 86 -14.48 4.99 -8.18
CA ARG A 86 -14.15 3.65 -7.71
C ARG A 86 -13.85 2.74 -8.90
N LYS A 87 -12.77 1.96 -8.80
CA LYS A 87 -12.39 0.99 -9.81
C LYS A 87 -12.05 -0.36 -9.19
N THR A 88 -12.49 -1.42 -9.86
CA THR A 88 -12.11 -2.79 -9.51
C THR A 88 -10.96 -3.24 -10.37
N LYS A 89 -9.88 -3.72 -9.75
CA LYS A 89 -8.73 -4.31 -10.44
C LYS A 89 -8.58 -5.77 -10.02
N ARG A 90 -8.51 -6.66 -11.01
CA ARG A 90 -8.14 -8.06 -10.79
C ARG A 90 -6.65 -8.24 -11.09
N VAL A 91 -5.94 -8.92 -10.19
CA VAL A 91 -4.55 -9.34 -10.36
C VAL A 91 -4.49 -10.84 -10.09
N THR A 92 -3.92 -11.58 -11.04
CA THR A 92 -3.75 -13.03 -10.95
C THR A 92 -2.29 -13.33 -10.61
N LEU A 93 -2.07 -14.05 -9.51
CA LEU A 93 -0.76 -14.50 -9.06
C LEU A 93 -0.67 -16.02 -9.27
N PRO A 94 0.14 -16.53 -10.22
CA PRO A 94 0.31 -17.97 -10.37
C PRO A 94 1.00 -18.55 -9.13
N ILE A 95 0.41 -19.62 -8.57
CA ILE A 95 0.96 -20.39 -7.46
C ILE A 95 1.45 -21.72 -8.06
N PRO A 96 2.75 -22.05 -7.97
CA PRO A 96 3.28 -23.33 -8.39
C PRO A 96 2.61 -24.52 -7.69
N GLU A 97 2.57 -25.68 -8.34
CA GLU A 97 1.94 -26.89 -7.79
C GLU A 97 2.72 -27.49 -6.61
N ASP A 98 4.02 -27.22 -6.52
CA ASP A 98 4.97 -27.73 -5.52
C ASP A 98 5.08 -26.85 -4.26
N VAL A 99 4.25 -25.82 -4.13
CA VAL A 99 4.17 -25.00 -2.91
C VAL A 99 3.65 -25.87 -1.75
N VAL A 100 4.38 -25.82 -0.63
CA VAL A 100 3.98 -26.50 0.61
C VAL A 100 2.69 -25.90 1.13
N GLU A 101 1.70 -26.74 1.44
CA GLU A 101 0.44 -26.31 2.05
C GLU A 101 0.68 -25.59 3.37
N GLY A 102 -0.07 -24.51 3.61
CA GLY A 102 0.10 -23.72 4.83
C GLY A 102 -0.50 -22.32 4.76
N GLU A 103 -0.32 -21.58 5.85
CA GLU A 103 -0.77 -20.20 5.97
C GLU A 103 0.28 -19.22 5.44
N TYR A 104 -0.12 -18.32 4.55
CA TYR A 104 0.77 -17.34 3.95
C TYR A 104 0.19 -15.92 3.99
N TYR A 105 1.06 -14.92 4.13
CA TYR A 105 0.65 -13.52 4.04
C TYR A 105 0.74 -13.02 2.60
N VAL A 106 -0.41 -12.79 1.97
CA VAL A 106 -0.51 -12.02 0.74
C VAL A 106 -0.33 -10.55 1.07
N ARG A 107 0.77 -9.98 0.58
CA ARG A 107 1.07 -8.55 0.64
C ARG A 107 0.57 -7.86 -0.62
N ILE A 108 -0.33 -6.90 -0.44
CA ILE A 108 -0.94 -6.11 -1.51
C ILE A 108 -0.47 -4.67 -1.37
N VAL A 109 0.18 -4.16 -2.39
CA VAL A 109 0.70 -2.79 -2.44
C VAL A 109 0.00 -2.04 -3.55
N VAL A 110 -0.54 -0.87 -3.25
CA VAL A 110 -1.04 0.08 -4.25
C VAL A 110 -0.21 1.34 -4.12
N SER A 111 0.41 1.78 -5.22
CA SER A 111 1.29 2.94 -5.21
C SER A 111 1.20 3.74 -6.50
N ASN A 112 1.38 5.04 -6.41
CA ASN A 112 1.64 5.93 -7.54
C ASN A 112 2.82 6.87 -7.18
N LYS A 113 3.01 7.96 -7.92
CA LYS A 113 4.04 8.97 -7.63
C LYS A 113 3.80 9.73 -6.30
N ASP A 114 2.54 9.80 -5.86
CA ASP A 114 2.11 10.65 -4.73
C ASP A 114 2.05 9.89 -3.41
N GLY A 115 1.96 8.56 -3.46
CA GLY A 115 1.86 7.77 -2.25
C GLY A 115 1.84 6.26 -2.48
N LYS A 116 1.87 5.55 -1.36
CA LYS A 116 1.87 4.10 -1.29
C LYS A 116 1.01 3.64 -0.11
N GLN A 117 0.23 2.61 -0.35
CA GLN A 117 -0.49 1.87 0.69
C GLN A 117 -0.18 0.38 0.61
N VAL A 118 -0.22 -0.28 1.76
CA VAL A 118 0.05 -1.71 1.90
C VAL A 118 -1.05 -2.33 2.74
N LYS A 119 -1.60 -3.46 2.29
CA LYS A 119 -2.48 -4.33 3.07
C LYS A 119 -1.94 -5.75 3.06
N TYR A 120 -2.19 -6.46 4.14
CA TYR A 120 -1.85 -7.88 4.29
C TYR A 120 -3.14 -8.68 4.47
N ARG A 121 -3.15 -9.88 3.91
CA ARG A 121 -4.21 -10.88 4.09
C ARG A 121 -3.58 -12.23 4.30
N LEU A 122 -4.04 -12.94 5.32
CA LEU A 122 -3.72 -14.34 5.51
C LEU A 122 -4.54 -15.15 4.50
N ILE A 123 -3.92 -16.12 3.86
CA ILE A 123 -4.56 -17.12 3.00
C ILE A 123 -4.06 -18.51 3.39
N THR A 124 -4.82 -19.52 3.00
CA THR A 124 -4.36 -20.91 3.02
C THR A 124 -4.15 -21.38 1.59
N ILE A 125 -2.97 -21.94 1.30
CA ILE A 125 -2.64 -22.60 0.02
C ILE A 125 -2.69 -24.11 0.21
#